data_AF-L1P144-F1
#
_entry.id   AF-L1P144-F1
#
_cell.length_a   1.000
_cell.length_b   1.000
_cell.length_c   1.000
_cell.angle_alpha   90.00
_cell.angle_beta   90.00
_cell.angle_gamma   90.00
#
_symmetry.space_group_name_H-M   'P 1'
#
loop_
_entity.id
_entity.type
_entity.pdbx_description
1 polymer ?
#
loop_
_entity_poly.entity_id
_entity_poly.type
_entity_poly.pdbx_seq_one_letter_code
_entity_poly.pdbx_strand_id
1 'polypeptide(L)'
;MSKAQTRNHAAEKERAAKVLAHPAFRSMAKQKAWLGWGFSAAIFAVYVAFIWTIGTAPQVLAAKVNPNGVTTWGIWIGMLVIVFSFVITLIYVWLANGKFEEMTQKAVRETQEGEK
;
A
#
# COMPACT_ATOMS: atom_id res chain seq x y z
N MET A 1 21.64 -24.53 -23.79
CA MET A 1 20.55 -24.60 -22.78
C MET A 1 19.74 -25.88 -23.02
N SER A 2 19.52 -26.70 -22.00
CA SER A 2 18.94 -28.05 -22.12
C SER A 2 17.42 -28.02 -22.38
N LYS A 3 16.91 -28.88 -23.29
CA LYS A 3 15.47 -29.03 -23.62
C LYS A 3 14.59 -29.27 -22.37
N ALA A 4 15.12 -29.93 -21.35
CA ALA A 4 14.41 -30.17 -20.09
C ALA A 4 14.14 -28.86 -19.32
N GLN A 5 15.06 -27.90 -19.38
CA GLN A 5 14.99 -26.63 -18.68
C GLN A 5 13.96 -25.70 -19.32
N THR A 6 13.87 -25.70 -20.66
CA THR A 6 12.85 -24.97 -21.43
C THR A 6 11.45 -25.54 -21.18
N ARG A 7 11.31 -26.86 -21.03
CA ARG A 7 10.02 -27.51 -20.77
C ARG A 7 9.49 -27.20 -19.36
N ASN A 8 10.37 -27.15 -18.36
CA ASN A 8 10.00 -26.73 -17.00
C ASN A 8 9.56 -25.26 -16.96
N HIS A 9 10.30 -24.35 -17.63
CA HIS A 9 9.89 -22.94 -17.71
C HIS A 9 8.54 -22.75 -18.42
N ALA A 10 8.26 -23.53 -19.47
CA ALA A 10 6.98 -23.48 -20.17
C ALA A 10 5.83 -23.95 -19.27
N ALA A 11 6.02 -25.06 -18.54
CA ALA A 11 5.04 -25.59 -17.60
C ALA A 11 4.81 -24.64 -16.40
N GLU A 12 5.85 -23.97 -15.90
CA GLU A 12 5.73 -22.96 -14.85
C GLU A 12 4.98 -21.73 -15.32
N LYS A 13 5.26 -21.23 -16.54
CA LYS A 13 4.51 -20.12 -17.15
C LYS A 13 3.03 -20.47 -17.35
N GLU A 14 2.72 -21.69 -17.79
CA GLU A 14 1.33 -22.14 -17.94
C GLU A 14 0.60 -22.22 -16.60
N ARG A 15 1.26 -22.75 -15.57
CA ARG A 15 0.73 -22.77 -14.19
C ARG A 15 0.49 -21.36 -13.66
N ALA A 16 1.45 -20.45 -13.84
CA ALA A 16 1.31 -19.05 -13.45
C ALA A 16 0.15 -18.36 -14.19
N ALA A 17 0.00 -18.61 -15.50
CA ALA A 17 -1.09 -18.07 -16.30
C ALA A 17 -2.46 -18.58 -15.83
N LYS A 18 -2.59 -19.86 -15.48
CA LYS A 18 -3.83 -20.42 -14.89
C LYS A 18 -4.17 -19.77 -13.55
N VAL A 19 -3.18 -19.53 -12.68
CA VAL A 19 -3.38 -18.85 -11.39
C VAL A 19 -3.83 -17.40 -11.60
N LEU A 20 -3.19 -16.66 -12.52
CA LEU A 20 -3.54 -15.27 -12.86
C LEU A 20 -4.93 -15.14 -13.51
N ALA A 21 -5.37 -16.17 -14.23
CA ALA A 21 -6.70 -16.22 -14.84
C ALA A 21 -7.81 -16.56 -13.84
N HIS A 22 -7.47 -17.12 -12.68
CA HIS A 22 -8.45 -17.54 -11.69
C HIS A 22 -9.24 -16.34 -11.13
N PRO A 23 -10.59 -16.39 -11.11
CA PRO A 23 -11.43 -15.25 -10.72
C PRO A 23 -11.18 -14.78 -9.28
N ALA A 24 -10.87 -15.70 -8.36
CA ALA A 24 -10.51 -15.35 -6.98
C ALA A 24 -9.19 -14.56 -6.89
N PHE A 25 -8.20 -14.87 -7.76
CA PHE A 25 -6.95 -14.13 -7.80
C PHE A 25 -7.16 -12.72 -8.36
N ARG A 26 -8.00 -12.59 -9.40
CA ARG A 26 -8.37 -11.29 -9.97
C ARG A 26 -9.13 -10.40 -8.99
N SER A 27 -10.05 -10.95 -8.19
CA SER A 27 -10.77 -10.18 -7.18
C SER A 27 -9.84 -9.72 -6.04
N MET A 28 -8.90 -10.57 -5.62
CA MET A 28 -7.83 -10.22 -4.68
C MET A 28 -6.94 -9.09 -5.22
N ALA A 29 -6.44 -9.23 -6.45
CA ALA A 29 -5.57 -8.24 -7.07
C ALA A 29 -6.25 -6.88 -7.22
N LYS A 30 -7.54 -6.84 -7.63
CA LYS A 30 -8.31 -5.60 -7.72
C LYS A 30 -8.48 -4.91 -6.37
N GLN A 31 -8.75 -5.66 -5.31
CA GLN A 31 -8.90 -5.09 -3.97
C GLN A 31 -7.58 -4.49 -3.47
N LYS A 32 -6.46 -5.19 -3.69
CA LYS A 32 -5.13 -4.68 -3.34
C LYS A 32 -4.76 -3.44 -4.15
N ALA A 33 -5.09 -3.45 -5.44
CA ALA A 33 -4.82 -2.33 -6.33
C ALA A 33 -5.60 -1.07 -5.94
N TRP A 34 -6.88 -1.19 -5.59
CA TRP A 34 -7.68 -0.04 -5.17
C TRP A 34 -7.15 0.59 -3.87
N LEU A 35 -6.72 -0.25 -2.92
CA LEU A 35 -6.05 0.23 -1.70
C LEU A 35 -4.73 0.92 -2.02
N GLY A 36 -3.87 0.29 -2.81
CA GLY A 36 -2.61 0.88 -3.24
C GLY A 36 -2.78 2.23 -3.94
N TRP A 37 -3.79 2.35 -4.81
CA TRP A 37 -4.12 3.61 -5.47
C TRP A 37 -4.60 4.69 -4.51
N GLY A 38 -5.43 4.35 -3.53
CA GLY A 38 -5.89 5.30 -2.51
C GLY A 38 -4.72 5.85 -1.67
N PHE A 39 -3.84 4.98 -1.19
CA PHE A 39 -2.66 5.40 -0.42
C PHE A 39 -1.65 6.19 -1.27
N SER A 40 -1.45 5.78 -2.53
CA SER A 40 -0.60 6.52 -3.48
C SER A 40 -1.13 7.94 -3.71
N ALA A 41 -2.43 8.09 -3.95
CA ALA A 41 -3.06 9.40 -4.12
C ALA A 41 -2.97 10.26 -2.86
N ALA A 42 -3.15 9.67 -1.67
CA ALA A 42 -3.02 10.38 -0.40
C ALA A 42 -1.62 10.93 -0.17
N ILE A 43 -0.58 10.10 -0.34
CA ILE A 43 0.82 10.53 -0.21
C ILE A 43 1.17 11.56 -1.28
N PHE A 44 0.72 11.35 -2.52
CA PHE A 44 0.93 12.32 -3.60
C PHE A 44 0.34 13.70 -3.25
N ALA A 45 -0.90 13.74 -2.74
CA ALA A 45 -1.55 14.98 -2.33
C ALA A 45 -0.76 15.72 -1.23
N VAL A 46 -0.32 15.00 -0.19
CA VAL A 46 0.49 15.59 0.89
C VAL A 46 1.81 16.14 0.35
N TYR A 47 2.48 15.38 -0.52
CA TYR A 47 3.78 15.76 -1.06
C TYR A 47 3.68 17.00 -1.97
N VAL A 48 2.68 17.03 -2.86
CA VAL A 48 2.42 18.18 -3.73
C VAL A 48 2.06 19.41 -2.89
N ALA A 49 1.18 19.29 -1.90
CA ALA A 49 0.81 20.39 -1.03
C ALA A 49 2.02 20.94 -0.26
N PHE A 50 2.90 20.06 0.22
CA PHE A 50 4.11 20.44 0.94
C PHE A 50 5.11 21.20 0.05
N ILE A 51 5.44 20.65 -1.12
CA ILE A 51 6.34 21.28 -2.09
C ILE A 51 5.78 22.63 -2.56
N TRP A 52 4.48 22.68 -2.87
CA TRP A 52 3.81 23.91 -3.28
C TRP A 52 3.93 24.99 -2.20
N THR A 53 3.69 24.63 -0.93
CA THR A 53 3.79 25.55 0.21
C THR A 53 5.21 26.10 0.34
N ILE A 54 6.24 25.26 0.20
CA ILE A 54 7.64 25.69 0.21
C ILE A 54 7.94 26.67 -0.93
N GLY A 55 7.42 26.40 -2.13
CA GLY A 55 7.67 27.24 -3.31
C GLY A 55 6.96 28.59 -3.30
N THR A 56 5.80 28.69 -2.67
CA THR A 56 4.96 29.90 -2.71
C THR A 56 4.97 30.71 -1.41
N ALA A 57 5.07 30.05 -0.26
CA ALA A 57 4.96 30.69 1.05
C ALA A 57 5.85 30.03 2.12
N PRO A 58 7.18 29.99 1.93
CA PRO A 58 8.10 29.38 2.89
C PRO A 58 8.05 30.02 4.28
N GLN A 59 7.67 31.30 4.36
CA GLN A 59 7.48 32.02 5.62
C GLN A 59 6.39 31.40 6.51
N VAL A 60 5.41 30.68 5.94
CA VAL A 60 4.38 29.98 6.74
C VAL A 60 5.02 28.88 7.58
N LEU A 61 5.95 28.13 7.01
CA LEU A 61 6.66 27.07 7.73
C LEU A 61 7.69 27.62 8.72
N ALA A 62 8.29 28.78 8.40
CA ALA A 62 9.24 29.48 9.28
C ALA A 62 8.56 30.29 10.39
N ALA A 63 7.27 30.59 10.26
CA ALA A 63 6.53 31.37 11.25
C ALA A 63 6.54 30.66 12.61
N LYS A 64 6.89 31.42 13.64
CA LYS A 64 6.85 30.93 15.03
C LYS A 64 5.41 30.78 15.48
N VAL A 65 5.13 29.70 16.20
CA VAL A 65 3.80 29.45 16.77
C VAL A 65 3.50 30.40 17.93
N ASN A 66 4.54 30.74 18.71
CA ASN A 66 4.46 31.73 19.79
C ASN A 66 5.57 32.77 19.59
N PRO A 67 5.28 34.09 19.72
CA PRO A 67 6.28 35.17 19.61
C PRO A 67 7.54 34.96 20.47
N ASN A 68 7.37 34.42 21.68
CA ASN A 68 8.46 34.16 22.63
C ASN A 68 9.01 32.72 22.52
N GLY A 69 8.44 31.92 21.62
CA GLY A 69 8.82 30.52 21.41
C GLY A 69 9.92 30.34 20.36
N VAL A 70 10.51 29.15 20.38
CA VAL A 70 11.49 28.70 19.38
C VAL A 70 10.88 27.76 18.33
N THR A 71 9.67 27.26 18.56
CA THR A 71 9.00 26.29 17.68
C THR A 71 8.24 26.97 16.55
N THR A 72 8.42 26.47 15.33
CA THR A 72 7.76 26.96 14.12
C THR A 72 6.56 26.10 13.73
N TRP A 73 5.67 26.66 12.91
CA TRP A 73 4.57 25.91 12.30
C TRP A 73 5.07 24.75 11.44
N GLY A 74 6.24 24.86 10.82
CA GLY A 74 6.87 23.78 10.07
C GLY A 74 7.16 22.54 10.92
N ILE A 75 7.58 22.71 12.18
CA ILE A 75 7.82 21.58 13.09
C ILE A 75 6.51 20.85 13.40
N TRP A 76 5.43 21.58 13.66
CA TRP A 76 4.11 20.99 13.93
C TRP A 76 3.54 20.27 12.71
N ILE A 77 3.64 20.87 11.53
CA ILE A 77 3.22 20.25 10.27
C ILE A 77 4.05 18.98 10.01
N GLY A 78 5.37 19.04 10.19
CA GLY A 78 6.23 17.87 10.05
C GLY A 78 5.84 16.74 11.01
N MET A 79 5.58 17.06 12.28
CA MET A 79 5.12 16.09 13.27
C MET A 79 3.79 15.45 12.86
N LEU A 80 2.85 16.26 12.37
CA LEU A 80 1.58 15.77 11.85
C LEU A 80 1.79 14.79 10.69
N VAL A 81 2.66 15.12 9.73
CA VAL A 81 2.98 14.24 8.60
C VAL A 81 3.59 12.91 9.06
N ILE A 82 4.46 12.93 10.08
CA ILE A 82 5.03 11.69 10.65
C ILE A 82 3.93 10.82 11.26
N VAL A 83 3.09 11.39 12.13
CA VAL A 83 1.98 10.67 12.77
C VAL A 83 1.02 10.12 11.71
N PHE A 84 0.65 10.95 10.74
CA PHE A 84 -0.18 10.57 9.60
C PHE A 84 0.41 9.41 8.81
N SER A 85 1.73 9.41 8.57
CA SER A 85 2.42 8.33 7.85
C SER A 85 2.35 7.00 8.61
N PHE A 86 2.53 7.02 9.93
CA PHE A 86 2.35 5.84 10.77
C PHE A 86 0.91 5.34 10.74
N VAL A 87 -0.07 6.25 10.90
CA VAL A 87 -1.49 5.90 10.87
C VAL A 87 -1.87 5.25 9.53
N ILE A 88 -1.46 5.85 8.40
CA ILE A 88 -1.70 5.28 7.08
C ILE A 88 -1.07 3.90 6.94
N THR A 89 0.18 3.74 7.38
CA THR A 89 0.90 2.47 7.29
C THR A 89 0.20 1.40 8.12
N LEU A 90 -0.23 1.75 9.34
CA LEU A 90 -0.95 0.83 10.23
C LEU A 90 -2.31 0.43 9.65
N ILE A 91 -3.09 1.41 9.15
CA ILE A 91 -4.37 1.14 8.47
C ILE A 91 -4.14 0.24 7.26
N TYR A 92 -3.13 0.53 6.44
CA TYR A 92 -2.79 -0.28 5.28
C TYR A 92 -2.48 -1.72 5.68
N VAL A 93 -1.60 -1.93 6.66
CA VAL A 93 -1.23 -3.28 7.14
C VAL A 93 -2.45 -4.00 7.70
N TRP A 94 -3.28 -3.32 8.51
CA TRP A 94 -4.47 -3.92 9.08
C TRP A 94 -5.48 -4.34 8.01
N LEU A 95 -5.71 -3.49 7.02
CA LEU A 95 -6.67 -3.76 5.95
C LEU A 95 -6.14 -4.80 4.94
N ALA A 96 -4.84 -4.78 4.66
CA ALA A 96 -4.17 -5.76 3.81
C ALA A 96 -4.08 -7.14 4.47
N ASN A 97 -3.95 -7.21 5.79
CA ASN A 97 -3.94 -8.48 6.52
C ASN A 97 -5.37 -9.01 6.72
N GLY A 98 -6.31 -8.18 7.22
CA GLY A 98 -7.67 -8.66 7.56
C GLY A 98 -8.47 -9.22 6.39
N LYS A 99 -8.53 -8.51 5.25
CA LYS A 99 -9.43 -8.87 4.13
C LYS A 99 -8.91 -10.03 3.28
N PHE A 100 -7.61 -10.30 3.34
CA PHE A 100 -6.97 -11.36 2.57
C PHE A 100 -6.83 -12.65 3.38
N GLU A 101 -6.68 -12.54 4.70
CA GLU A 101 -6.55 -13.69 5.59
C GLU A 101 -7.86 -14.47 5.71
N GLU A 102 -9.03 -13.81 5.73
CA GLU A 102 -10.34 -14.49 5.71
C GLU A 102 -10.57 -15.28 4.40
N MET A 103 -10.20 -14.70 3.24
CA MET A 103 -10.31 -15.40 1.96
C MET A 103 -9.29 -16.52 1.81
N THR A 104 -8.07 -16.34 2.35
CA THR A 104 -7.04 -17.37 2.36
C THR A 104 -7.45 -18.53 3.26
N GLN A 105 -8.00 -18.25 4.44
CA GLN A 105 -8.49 -19.27 5.36
C GLN A 105 -9.71 -20.04 4.80
N LYS A 106 -10.62 -19.37 4.08
CA LYS A 106 -11.71 -20.06 3.37
C LYS A 106 -11.19 -20.97 2.27
N ALA A 107 -10.27 -20.50 1.44
CA ALA A 107 -9.69 -21.32 0.37
C ALA A 107 -8.94 -22.55 0.90
N VAL A 108 -8.20 -22.41 2.02
CA VAL A 108 -7.50 -23.53 2.67
C VAL A 108 -8.49 -24.54 3.25
N ARG A 109 -9.56 -24.08 3.91
CA ARG A 109 -10.61 -24.98 4.44
C ARG A 109 -11.30 -25.76 3.33
N GLU A 110 -11.71 -25.11 2.25
CA GLU A 110 -12.39 -25.78 1.13
C GLU A 110 -11.48 -26.83 0.45
N THR A 111 -10.18 -26.59 0.36
CA THR A 111 -9.23 -27.59 -0.16
C THR A 111 -8.97 -28.76 0.79
N GLN A 112 -9.12 -28.58 2.10
CA GLN A 112 -8.92 -29.64 3.10
C GLN A 112 -10.20 -30.45 3.37
N GLU A 113 -11.38 -29.87 3.16
CA GLU A 113 -12.66 -30.57 3.32
C GLU A 113 -13.03 -31.41 2.08
N GLY A 114 -12.51 -31.08 0.90
CA GLY A 114 -12.67 -31.90 -0.32
C GLY A 114 -11.84 -33.19 -0.36
N GLU A 115 -10.99 -33.44 0.65
CA GLU A 115 -10.18 -34.67 0.80
C GLU A 115 -10.75 -35.68 1.82
N LYS A 116 -11.96 -35.47 2.34
CA LYS A 116 -12.68 -36.46 3.17
C LYS A 116 -13.88 -37.04 2.44
#